data_AF-A0A949XA17-F1
#
_entry.id   AF-A0A949XA17-F1
#
_cell.length_a   1.000
_cell.length_b   1.000
_cell.length_c   1.000
_cell.angle_alpha   90.00
_cell.angle_beta   90.00
_cell.angle_gamma   90.00
#
_symmetry.space_group_name_H-M   'P 1'
#
loop_
_entity.id
_entity.type
_entity.pdbx_description
1 polymer ?
#
loop_
_entity_poly.entity_id
_entity_poly.type
_entity_poly.pdbx_seq_one_letter_code
_entity_poly.pdbx_strand_id
1 'polypeptide(L)'
;MGEPAQPPPSNPALRGRYLLSPNVVLMPLDDGTAQLVDLDGAFFGLSETATQMLRGVLDLDEQDAVQRIAAEYNADHNRIYTDLTALLGTLRAKGLIRRCNDHLPAIRLRTAIALAISYPILRIVAPIRNQRLKALVLLATARLCFALAGWARTVEAWRKCLIQPHAPAANSERERLIGTIDSATSRSASELPSIACKERALCCWFMLHSAGVRARLVMGVRFPPLSGHCWCEVDERILTDSPEHCKAYAPVICYDG
;
A
#
# COMPACT_ATOMS: atom_id res chain seq x y z
N MET A 1 -16.35 47.76 -28.70
CA MET A 1 -17.07 46.55 -28.29
C MET A 1 -16.05 45.64 -27.65
N GLY A 2 -16.05 45.55 -26.32
CA GLY A 2 -15.09 44.76 -25.56
C GLY A 2 -15.60 43.34 -25.41
N GLU A 3 -14.80 42.38 -25.83
CA GLU A 3 -15.03 40.95 -25.67
C GLU A 3 -15.13 40.63 -24.16
N PRO A 4 -16.21 39.97 -23.69
CA PRO A 4 -16.36 39.67 -22.28
C PRO A 4 -15.26 38.70 -21.84
N ALA A 5 -14.51 39.08 -20.81
CA ALA A 5 -13.43 38.30 -20.25
C ALA A 5 -13.92 36.89 -19.88
N GLN A 6 -13.30 35.87 -20.48
CA GLN A 6 -13.52 34.47 -20.13
C GLN A 6 -13.27 34.29 -18.63
N PRO A 7 -14.20 33.67 -17.88
CA PRO A 7 -13.96 33.36 -16.48
C PRO A 7 -12.73 32.46 -16.36
N PRO A 8 -11.89 32.64 -15.32
CA PRO A 8 -10.72 31.80 -15.12
C PRO A 8 -11.13 30.33 -15.07
N PRO A 9 -10.35 29.41 -15.67
CA PRO A 9 -10.65 28.00 -15.64
C PRO A 9 -10.79 27.56 -14.18
N SER A 10 -11.97 27.03 -13.84
CA SER A 10 -12.24 26.45 -12.54
C SER A 10 -11.18 25.38 -12.28
N ASN A 11 -10.39 25.60 -11.23
CA ASN A 11 -9.31 24.70 -10.83
C ASN A 11 -9.91 23.29 -10.70
N PRO A 12 -9.43 22.25 -11.43
CA PRO A 12 -9.96 20.89 -11.37
C PRO A 12 -9.55 20.20 -10.06
N ALA A 13 -9.91 20.82 -8.93
CA ALA A 13 -9.68 20.31 -7.60
C ALA A 13 -10.56 19.08 -7.39
N LEU A 14 -9.96 17.90 -7.63
CA LEU A 14 -10.31 16.58 -7.10
C LEU A 14 -11.83 16.30 -7.06
N ARG A 15 -12.38 15.88 -8.21
CA ARG A 15 -13.82 15.71 -8.43
C ARG A 15 -14.49 14.58 -7.63
N GLY A 16 -13.74 13.74 -6.91
CA GLY A 16 -14.27 12.77 -5.96
C GLY A 16 -14.33 13.32 -4.52
N ARG A 17 -15.50 13.27 -3.88
CA ARG A 17 -15.63 13.55 -2.43
C ARG A 17 -15.10 12.42 -1.56
N TYR A 18 -14.90 11.25 -2.13
CA TYR A 18 -14.40 10.06 -1.45
C TYR A 18 -13.04 9.64 -1.98
N LEU A 19 -12.24 9.06 -1.09
CA LEU A 19 -10.97 8.44 -1.38
C LEU A 19 -10.97 7.05 -0.77
N LEU A 20 -10.30 6.11 -1.43
CA LEU A 20 -9.91 4.86 -0.78
C LEU A 20 -9.02 5.17 0.41
N SER A 21 -9.15 4.38 1.47
CA SER A 21 -8.22 4.44 2.59
C SER A 21 -6.80 4.09 2.12
N PRO A 22 -5.74 4.62 2.76
CA PRO A 22 -4.36 4.39 2.30
C PRO A 22 -3.91 2.92 2.26
N ASN A 23 -4.59 2.04 3.02
CA ASN A 23 -4.35 0.61 3.05
C ASN A 23 -5.30 -0.17 2.13
N VAL A 24 -6.05 0.48 1.23
CA VAL A 24 -7.07 -0.19 0.42
C VAL A 24 -6.82 -0.01 -1.05
N VAL A 25 -6.84 -1.13 -1.78
CA VAL A 25 -6.75 -1.18 -3.24
C VAL A 25 -8.07 -1.66 -3.80
N LEU A 26 -8.61 -0.93 -4.78
CA LEU A 26 -9.72 -1.41 -5.60
C LEU A 26 -9.17 -2.18 -6.78
N MET A 27 -9.55 -3.44 -6.90
CA MET A 27 -9.08 -4.34 -7.94
C MET A 27 -10.27 -4.84 -8.75
N PRO A 28 -10.47 -4.33 -9.96
CA PRO A 28 -11.53 -4.80 -10.84
C PRO A 28 -11.24 -6.19 -11.39
N LEU A 29 -12.32 -6.92 -11.68
CA LEU A 29 -12.30 -8.22 -12.35
C LEU A 29 -12.95 -8.09 -13.74
N ASP A 30 -12.67 -9.05 -14.61
CA ASP A 30 -13.12 -9.02 -16.01
C ASP A 30 -14.65 -9.16 -16.17
N ASP A 31 -15.33 -9.68 -15.15
CA ASP A 31 -16.79 -9.83 -15.11
C ASP A 31 -17.52 -8.56 -14.63
N GLY A 32 -16.80 -7.45 -14.47
CA GLY A 32 -17.35 -6.18 -13.99
C GLY A 32 -17.48 -6.07 -12.48
N THR A 33 -17.26 -7.17 -11.73
CA THR A 33 -17.14 -7.12 -10.27
C THR A 33 -15.79 -6.50 -9.86
N ALA A 34 -15.63 -6.23 -8.57
CA ALA A 34 -14.35 -5.80 -8.03
C ALA A 34 -14.13 -6.35 -6.63
N GLN A 35 -12.89 -6.31 -6.19
CA GLN A 35 -12.52 -6.59 -4.82
C GLN A 35 -11.82 -5.37 -4.21
N LEU A 36 -12.20 -5.05 -2.98
CA LEU A 36 -11.44 -4.16 -2.13
C LEU A 36 -10.49 -5.00 -1.28
N VAL A 37 -9.20 -4.78 -1.48
CA VAL A 37 -8.13 -5.43 -0.73
C VAL A 37 -7.62 -4.47 0.32
N ASP A 38 -7.88 -4.79 1.59
CA ASP A 38 -7.17 -4.17 2.71
C ASP A 38 -5.80 -4.87 2.85
N LEU A 39 -4.73 -4.09 2.77
CA LEU A 39 -3.35 -4.58 2.86
C LEU A 39 -3.01 -5.16 4.24
N ASP A 40 -3.87 -4.98 5.24
CA ASP A 40 -3.79 -5.67 6.52
C ASP A 40 -4.42 -7.09 6.51
N GLY A 41 -4.97 -7.52 5.36
CA GLY A 41 -5.35 -8.91 5.06
C GLY A 41 -6.85 -9.17 4.92
N ALA A 42 -7.70 -8.13 4.96
CA ALA A 42 -9.14 -8.27 4.75
C ALA A 42 -9.50 -8.07 3.27
N PHE A 43 -10.53 -8.78 2.83
CA PHE A 43 -10.98 -8.74 1.44
C PHE A 43 -12.49 -8.57 1.38
N PHE A 44 -12.97 -7.74 0.46
CA PHE A 44 -14.39 -7.48 0.29
C PHE A 44 -14.74 -7.55 -1.19
N GLY A 45 -15.58 -8.52 -1.56
CA GLY A 45 -16.17 -8.57 -2.89
C GLY A 45 -17.24 -7.50 -3.06
N LEU A 46 -17.25 -6.85 -4.21
CA LEU A 46 -18.27 -5.92 -4.66
C LEU A 46 -18.98 -6.56 -5.86
N SER A 47 -20.31 -6.52 -5.87
CA SER A 47 -21.07 -6.84 -7.08
C SER A 47 -20.73 -5.86 -8.21
N GLU A 48 -21.12 -6.18 -9.43
CA GLU A 48 -20.95 -5.30 -10.59
C GLU A 48 -21.55 -3.90 -10.33
N THR A 49 -22.81 -3.84 -9.89
CA THR A 49 -23.48 -2.56 -9.58
C THR A 49 -22.77 -1.79 -8.45
N ALA A 50 -22.35 -2.48 -7.38
CA ALA A 50 -21.61 -1.84 -6.28
C ALA A 50 -20.23 -1.33 -6.74
N THR A 51 -19.59 -2.04 -7.67
CA THR A 51 -18.32 -1.64 -8.28
C THR A 51 -18.50 -0.38 -9.11
N GLN A 52 -19.54 -0.32 -9.95
CA GLN A 52 -19.85 0.87 -10.73
C GLN A 52 -20.21 2.07 -9.85
N MET A 53 -21.00 1.85 -8.79
CA MET A 53 -21.34 2.85 -7.78
C MET A 53 -20.08 3.42 -7.14
N LEU A 54 -19.19 2.57 -6.63
CA LEU A 54 -17.96 3.00 -5.97
C LEU A 54 -17.01 3.73 -6.94
N ARG A 55 -16.79 3.20 -8.15
CA ARG A 55 -15.98 3.89 -9.17
C ARG A 55 -16.55 5.26 -9.51
N GLY A 56 -17.87 5.33 -9.69
CA GLY A 56 -18.58 6.58 -9.95
C GLY A 56 -18.27 7.67 -8.93
N VAL A 57 -18.30 7.36 -7.63
CA VAL A 57 -18.00 8.37 -6.59
C VAL A 57 -16.53 8.62 -6.30
N LEU A 58 -15.64 7.74 -6.75
CA LEU A 58 -14.20 7.98 -6.72
C LEU A 58 -13.78 8.95 -7.85
N ASP A 59 -14.43 8.84 -9.00
CA ASP A 59 -14.11 9.64 -10.20
C ASP A 59 -14.95 10.93 -10.32
N LEU A 60 -16.20 10.89 -9.86
CA LEU A 60 -17.20 11.96 -9.96
C LEU A 60 -17.78 12.31 -8.59
N ASP A 61 -18.70 13.27 -8.54
CA ASP A 61 -19.50 13.51 -7.34
C ASP A 61 -20.63 12.48 -7.18
N GLU A 62 -21.24 12.45 -5.98
CA GLU A 62 -22.32 11.51 -5.65
C GLU A 62 -23.53 11.65 -6.58
N GLN A 63 -23.90 12.86 -6.99
CA GLN A 63 -25.10 13.10 -7.80
C GLN A 63 -24.87 12.66 -9.24
N ASP A 64 -23.71 13.01 -9.81
CA ASP A 64 -23.30 12.60 -11.15
C ASP A 64 -23.20 11.08 -11.27
N ALA A 65 -22.64 10.42 -10.24
CA ALA A 65 -22.55 8.97 -10.19
C ALA A 65 -23.94 8.31 -10.17
N VAL A 66 -24.87 8.81 -9.34
CA VAL A 66 -26.25 8.31 -9.27
C VAL A 66 -26.97 8.53 -10.59
N GLN A 67 -26.88 9.73 -11.19
CA GLN A 67 -27.53 10.04 -12.46
C GLN A 67 -27.04 9.12 -13.57
N ARG A 68 -25.72 8.90 -13.68
CA ARG A 68 -25.12 8.01 -14.68
C ARG A 68 -25.63 6.57 -14.53
N ILE A 69 -25.61 6.03 -13.32
CA ILE A 69 -26.00 4.65 -13.03
C ILE A 69 -27.51 4.45 -13.21
N ALA A 70 -28.33 5.41 -12.78
CA ALA A 70 -29.77 5.37 -12.99
C ALA A 70 -30.13 5.34 -14.47
N ALA A 71 -29.43 6.13 -15.30
CA ALA A 71 -29.61 6.12 -16.75
C ALA A 71 -29.15 4.80 -17.39
N GLU A 72 -27.99 4.28 -16.99
CA GLU A 72 -27.41 3.04 -17.52
C GLU A 72 -28.31 1.81 -17.28
N TYR A 73 -28.87 1.70 -16.07
CA TYR A 73 -29.73 0.58 -15.68
C TYR A 73 -31.24 0.85 -15.84
N ASN A 74 -31.63 2.02 -16.38
CA ASN A 74 -33.03 2.47 -16.45
C ASN A 74 -33.77 2.32 -15.10
N ALA A 75 -33.11 2.74 -14.02
CA ALA A 75 -33.56 2.56 -12.65
C ALA A 75 -34.04 3.88 -12.03
N ASP A 76 -34.89 3.79 -11.00
CA ASP A 76 -35.33 4.95 -10.24
C ASP A 76 -34.15 5.65 -9.55
N HIS A 77 -34.05 6.96 -9.73
CA HIS A 77 -32.94 7.76 -9.21
C HIS A 77 -32.85 7.72 -7.67
N ASN A 78 -33.99 7.76 -6.97
CA ASN A 78 -34.02 7.74 -5.49
C ASN A 78 -33.57 6.38 -4.95
N ARG A 79 -33.92 5.30 -5.65
CA ARG A 79 -33.45 3.95 -5.32
C ARG A 79 -31.93 3.84 -5.43
N ILE A 80 -31.35 4.27 -6.56
CA ILE A 80 -29.89 4.24 -6.76
C ILE A 80 -29.17 5.11 -5.71
N TYR A 81 -29.70 6.29 -5.40
CA TYR A 81 -29.15 7.15 -4.34
C TYR A 81 -29.16 6.49 -2.96
N THR A 82 -30.25 5.80 -2.61
CA THR A 82 -30.40 5.08 -1.34
C THR A 82 -29.41 3.93 -1.24
N ASP A 83 -29.29 3.13 -2.31
CA ASP A 83 -28.36 1.99 -2.37
C ASP A 83 -26.90 2.46 -2.31
N LEU A 84 -26.55 3.52 -3.05
CA LEU A 84 -25.23 4.13 -2.98
C LEU A 84 -24.91 4.64 -1.58
N THR A 85 -25.85 5.35 -0.93
CA THR A 85 -25.64 5.87 0.43
C THR A 85 -25.41 4.73 1.43
N ALA A 86 -26.17 3.64 1.33
CA ALA A 86 -26.01 2.46 2.17
C ALA A 86 -24.64 1.75 1.93
N LEU A 87 -24.24 1.63 0.67
CA LEU A 87 -22.92 1.10 0.29
C LEU A 87 -21.79 1.94 0.89
N LEU A 88 -21.81 3.26 0.67
CA LEU A 88 -20.78 4.16 1.20
C LEU A 88 -20.75 4.17 2.73
N GLY A 89 -21.92 4.13 3.38
CA GLY A 89 -22.01 3.99 4.83
C GLY A 89 -21.30 2.72 5.32
N THR A 90 -21.54 1.59 4.66
CA THR A 90 -20.90 0.30 4.98
C THR A 90 -19.39 0.34 4.76
N LEU A 91 -18.93 0.86 3.62
CA LEU A 91 -17.50 0.96 3.31
C LEU A 91 -16.77 1.89 4.28
N ARG A 92 -17.38 3.01 4.68
CA ARG A 92 -16.83 3.93 5.70
C ARG A 92 -16.79 3.29 7.08
N ALA A 93 -17.84 2.60 7.50
CA ALA A 93 -17.88 1.92 8.79
C ALA A 93 -16.79 0.85 8.91
N LYS A 94 -16.42 0.22 7.79
CA LYS A 94 -15.29 -0.71 7.68
C LYS A 94 -13.93 -0.02 7.50
N GLY A 95 -13.89 1.30 7.39
CA GLY A 95 -12.66 2.07 7.17
C GLY A 95 -12.04 1.89 5.79
N LEU A 96 -12.81 1.43 4.79
CA LEU A 96 -12.31 1.16 3.44
C LEU A 96 -12.23 2.40 2.56
N ILE A 97 -13.11 3.36 2.82
CA ILE A 97 -13.14 4.68 2.17
C ILE A 97 -13.26 5.78 3.22
N ARG A 98 -12.88 7.00 2.82
CA ARG A 98 -12.99 8.22 3.63
C ARG A 98 -13.46 9.38 2.77
N ARG A 99 -14.03 10.43 3.36
CA ARG A 99 -14.27 11.68 2.62
C ARG A 99 -12.98 12.51 2.55
N CYS A 100 -12.81 13.32 1.50
CA CYS A 100 -11.68 14.23 1.36
C CYS A 100 -11.56 15.21 2.55
N ASN A 101 -12.70 15.62 3.11
CA ASN A 101 -12.78 16.53 4.25
C ASN A 101 -12.79 15.81 5.61
N ASP A 102 -12.81 14.47 5.63
CA ASP A 102 -12.66 13.76 6.89
C ASP A 102 -11.25 14.05 7.39
N HIS A 103 -11.14 14.77 8.53
CA HIS A 103 -9.86 14.89 9.22
C HIS A 103 -9.32 13.49 9.41
N LEU A 104 -8.06 13.27 9.01
CA LEU A 104 -7.39 12.00 9.26
C LEU A 104 -7.65 11.62 10.71
N PRO A 105 -8.21 10.43 10.99
CA PRO A 105 -8.51 10.04 12.36
C PRO A 105 -7.23 10.24 13.15
N ALA A 106 -7.33 11.05 14.21
CA ALA A 106 -6.19 11.43 15.03
C ALA A 106 -5.34 10.18 15.25
N ILE A 107 -4.07 10.24 14.82
CA ILE A 107 -3.18 9.09 14.89
C ILE A 107 -3.28 8.59 16.33
N ARG A 108 -3.77 7.35 16.53
CA ARG A 108 -3.88 6.79 17.86
C ARG A 108 -2.52 6.95 18.52
N LEU A 109 -2.49 7.45 19.76
CA LEU A 109 -1.24 7.76 20.46
C LEU A 109 -0.21 6.61 20.35
N ARG A 110 -0.68 5.35 20.43
CA ARG A 110 0.14 4.14 20.23
C ARG A 110 0.83 4.09 18.85
N THR A 111 0.12 4.41 17.78
CA THR A 111 0.68 4.48 16.43
C THR A 111 1.71 5.60 16.31
N ALA A 112 1.42 6.78 16.86
CA ALA A 112 2.35 7.91 16.84
C ALA A 112 3.66 7.56 17.58
N ILE A 113 3.53 6.95 18.77
CA ILE A 113 4.67 6.48 19.56
C ILE A 113 5.46 5.40 18.80
N ALA A 114 4.79 4.41 18.21
CA ALA A 114 5.47 3.34 17.47
C ALA A 114 6.32 3.90 16.30
N LEU A 115 5.77 4.85 15.55
CA LEU A 115 6.48 5.51 14.45
C LEU A 115 7.57 6.47 14.95
N ALA A 116 7.34 7.14 16.08
CA ALA A 116 8.34 8.01 16.69
C ALA A 116 9.54 7.23 17.23
N ILE A 117 9.31 6.03 17.79
CA ILE A 117 10.36 5.13 18.29
C ILE A 117 11.07 4.40 17.15
N SER A 118 10.39 4.05 16.06
CA SER A 118 11.04 3.38 14.94
C SER A 118 12.07 4.27 14.25
N TYR A 119 11.82 5.57 14.15
CA TYR A 119 12.75 6.52 13.54
C TYR A 119 14.19 6.48 14.10
N PRO A 120 14.45 6.66 15.41
CA PRO A 120 15.79 6.56 15.97
C PRO A 120 16.36 5.15 15.84
N ILE A 121 15.55 4.09 15.98
CA ILE A 121 16.00 2.71 15.78
C ILE A 121 16.55 2.53 14.37
N LEU A 122 15.81 2.96 13.35
CA LEU A 122 16.22 2.86 11.94
C LEU A 122 17.53 3.62 11.68
N ARG A 123 17.70 4.80 12.27
CA ARG A 123 18.93 5.61 12.16
C ARG A 123 20.14 4.95 12.87
N ILE A 124 19.94 4.38 14.06
CA ILE A 124 21.00 3.73 14.83
C ILE A 124 21.40 2.39 14.20
N VAL A 125 20.44 1.66 13.64
CA VAL A 125 20.65 0.33 13.06
C VAL A 125 21.24 0.39 11.64
N ALA A 126 21.01 1.47 10.90
CA ALA A 126 21.57 1.68 9.57
C ALA A 126 23.10 1.45 9.46
N PRO A 127 23.96 2.02 10.33
CA PRO A 127 25.41 1.86 10.25
C PRO A 127 25.96 0.52 10.78
N ILE A 128 25.13 -0.36 11.35
CA ILE A 128 25.60 -1.63 11.92
C ILE A 128 26.16 -2.54 10.81
N ARG A 129 27.44 -2.94 10.95
CA ARG A 129 28.13 -3.84 9.99
C ARG A 129 27.64 -5.28 10.05
N ASN A 130 27.16 -5.75 11.21
CA ASN A 130 26.64 -7.10 11.39
C ASN A 130 25.22 -7.20 10.79
N GLN A 131 25.13 -7.74 9.57
CA GLN A 131 23.87 -7.84 8.81
C GLN A 131 22.82 -8.72 9.51
N ARG A 132 23.23 -9.74 10.27
CA ARG A 132 22.29 -10.63 10.98
C ARG A 132 21.62 -9.90 12.14
N LEU A 133 22.41 -9.22 12.97
CA LEU A 133 21.88 -8.40 14.07
C LEU A 133 20.99 -7.27 13.54
N LYS A 134 21.45 -6.61 12.46
CA LYS A 134 20.68 -5.58 11.75
C LYS A 134 19.31 -6.12 11.30
N ALA A 135 19.29 -7.27 10.62
CA ALA A 135 18.06 -7.90 10.17
C ALA A 135 17.13 -8.30 11.34
N LEU A 136 17.66 -8.86 12.45
CA LEU A 136 16.85 -9.22 13.61
C LEU A 136 16.12 -8.00 14.21
N VAL A 137 16.84 -6.90 14.42
CA VAL A 137 16.27 -5.67 14.98
C VAL A 137 15.23 -5.06 14.03
N LEU A 138 15.52 -5.04 12.72
CA LEU A 138 14.59 -4.53 11.71
C LEU A 138 13.33 -5.39 11.60
N LEU A 139 13.44 -6.72 11.60
CA LEU A 139 12.28 -7.62 11.58
C LEU A 139 11.37 -7.42 12.80
N ALA A 140 11.96 -7.33 14.00
CA ALA A 140 11.21 -7.05 15.22
C ALA A 140 10.51 -5.68 15.18
N THR A 141 11.22 -4.67 14.67
CA THR A 141 10.68 -3.30 14.51
C THR A 141 9.55 -3.28 13.46
N ALA A 142 9.71 -3.97 12.33
CA ALA A 142 8.70 -4.07 11.28
C ALA A 142 7.43 -4.73 11.81
N ARG A 143 7.56 -5.86 12.52
CA ARG A 143 6.43 -6.56 13.16
C ARG A 143 5.66 -5.63 14.10
N LEU A 144 6.36 -4.92 14.97
CA LEU A 144 5.75 -3.98 15.92
C LEU A 144 5.04 -2.83 15.18
N CYS A 145 5.69 -2.25 14.16
CA CYS A 145 5.11 -1.17 13.37
C CYS A 145 3.85 -1.63 12.63
N PHE A 146 3.87 -2.78 11.95
CA PHE A 146 2.69 -3.30 11.27
C PHE A 146 1.55 -3.58 12.24
N ALA A 147 1.83 -4.17 13.41
CA ALA A 147 0.81 -4.44 14.42
C ALA A 147 0.15 -3.16 14.99
N LEU A 148 0.88 -2.05 15.04
CA LEU A 148 0.42 -0.80 15.68
C LEU A 148 -0.04 0.28 14.70
N ALA A 149 0.48 0.28 13.47
CA ALA A 149 0.31 1.33 12.49
C ALA A 149 -0.34 0.85 11.18
N GLY A 150 -0.37 -0.46 10.94
CA GLY A 150 -0.78 -1.04 9.66
C GLY A 150 0.26 -0.86 8.56
N TRP A 151 -0.05 -1.38 7.37
CA TRP A 151 0.87 -1.40 6.22
C TRP A 151 1.36 -0.02 5.77
N ALA A 152 0.49 0.85 5.23
CA ALA A 152 0.93 2.03 4.49
C ALA A 152 1.68 3.03 5.36
N ARG A 153 1.27 3.20 6.62
CA ARG A 153 1.95 4.10 7.56
C ARG A 153 3.34 3.59 7.92
N THR A 154 3.50 2.27 8.08
CA THR A 154 4.79 1.65 8.37
C THR A 154 5.75 1.87 7.21
N VAL A 155 5.34 1.51 5.98
CA VAL A 155 6.18 1.67 4.78
C VAL A 155 6.56 3.14 4.57
N GLU A 156 5.60 4.06 4.70
CA GLU A 156 5.87 5.49 4.54
C GLU A 156 6.86 6.05 5.56
N ALA A 157 6.74 5.64 6.83
CA ALA A 157 7.68 6.06 7.86
C ALA A 157 9.10 5.54 7.60
N TRP A 158 9.22 4.29 7.15
CA TRP A 158 10.51 3.68 6.83
C TRP A 158 11.13 4.33 5.59
N ARG A 159 10.32 4.64 4.57
CA ARG A 159 10.73 5.38 3.37
C ARG A 159 11.34 6.74 3.71
N LYS A 160 10.71 7.50 4.62
CA LYS A 160 11.24 8.80 5.10
C LYS A 160 12.56 8.68 5.86
N CYS A 161 12.91 7.48 6.35
CA CYS A 161 14.16 7.24 7.04
C CYS A 161 15.31 6.87 6.08
N LEU A 162 15.01 6.56 4.82
CA LEU A 162 16.02 6.29 3.81
C LEU A 162 16.78 7.58 3.51
N ILE A 163 18.08 7.58 3.81
CA ILE A 163 19.00 8.64 3.39
C ILE A 163 19.45 8.26 1.98
N GLN A 164 19.41 9.22 1.05
CA GLN A 164 19.70 8.98 -0.37
C GLN A 164 21.08 8.32 -0.62
N PRO A 165 21.22 7.57 -1.72
CA PRO A 165 22.33 6.65 -1.94
C PRO A 165 23.72 7.30 -2.01
N HIS A 166 24.72 6.54 -1.56
CA HIS A 166 26.13 6.75 -1.89
C HIS A 166 26.42 6.35 -3.36
N ALA A 167 27.61 6.70 -3.86
CA ALA A 167 28.04 6.40 -5.22
C ALA A 167 27.86 4.90 -5.59
N PRO A 168 27.52 4.58 -6.85
CA PRO A 168 27.27 3.20 -7.27
C PRO A 168 28.50 2.31 -7.04
N ALA A 169 28.30 1.22 -6.31
CA ALA A 169 29.33 0.18 -6.12
C ALA A 169 29.58 -0.58 -7.43
N ALA A 170 30.75 -1.21 -7.55
CA ALA A 170 31.04 -2.12 -8.67
C ALA A 170 30.04 -3.30 -8.69
N ASN A 171 29.66 -3.77 -9.88
CA ASN A 171 28.62 -4.81 -10.03
C ASN A 171 28.88 -6.08 -9.20
N SER A 172 30.13 -6.55 -9.12
CA SER A 172 30.48 -7.74 -8.34
C SER A 172 30.34 -7.53 -6.82
N GLU A 173 30.63 -6.32 -6.34
CA GLU A 173 30.43 -5.94 -4.94
C GLU A 173 28.93 -5.81 -4.62
N ARG A 174 28.17 -5.21 -5.54
CA ARG A 174 26.71 -5.11 -5.46
C ARG A 174 26.05 -6.48 -5.32
N GLU A 175 26.40 -7.45 -6.17
CA GLU A 175 25.83 -8.81 -6.11
C GLU A 175 26.17 -9.54 -4.80
N ARG A 176 27.42 -9.42 -4.34
CA ARG A 176 27.83 -10.00 -3.06
C ARG A 176 27.06 -9.39 -1.89
N LEU A 177 26.83 -8.08 -1.92
CA LEU A 177 26.07 -7.35 -0.92
C LEU A 177 24.60 -7.79 -0.90
N ILE A 178 23.96 -7.89 -2.06
CA ILE A 178 22.59 -8.38 -2.22
C ILE A 178 22.44 -9.76 -1.60
N GLY A 179 23.31 -10.72 -1.98
CA GLY A 179 23.25 -12.09 -1.45
C GLY A 179 23.50 -12.16 0.07
N THR A 180 24.34 -11.26 0.60
CA THR A 180 24.60 -11.16 2.04
C THR A 180 23.37 -10.66 2.81
N ILE A 181 22.70 -9.61 2.31
CA ILE A 181 21.50 -9.03 2.93
C ILE A 181 20.32 -10.01 2.88
N ASP A 182 20.13 -10.66 1.74
CA ASP A 182 19.07 -11.65 1.56
C ASP A 182 19.25 -12.85 2.51
N SER A 183 20.46 -13.42 2.54
CA SER A 183 20.82 -14.51 3.47
C SER A 183 20.63 -14.10 4.93
N ALA A 184 21.02 -12.87 5.30
CA ALA A 184 20.86 -12.37 6.65
C ALA A 184 19.38 -12.22 7.04
N THR A 185 18.56 -11.69 6.14
CA THR A 185 17.12 -11.51 6.37
C THR A 185 16.41 -12.85 6.51
N SER A 186 16.69 -13.79 5.60
CA SER A 186 16.09 -15.14 5.61
C SER A 186 16.47 -15.93 6.87
N ARG A 187 17.75 -15.91 7.27
CA ARG A 187 18.19 -16.57 8.52
C ARG A 187 17.56 -15.93 9.75
N SER A 188 17.62 -14.61 9.87
CA SER A 188 17.03 -13.89 11.01
C SER A 188 15.52 -14.07 11.12
N ALA A 189 14.81 -14.20 10.00
CA ALA A 189 13.38 -14.49 10.00
C ALA A 189 13.05 -15.89 10.52
N SER A 190 13.90 -16.89 10.26
CA SER A 190 13.73 -18.26 10.79
C SER A 190 13.94 -18.36 12.31
N GLU A 191 14.64 -17.39 12.90
CA GLU A 191 14.92 -17.32 14.34
C GLU A 191 13.79 -16.63 15.13
N LEU A 192 12.87 -15.95 14.45
CA LEU A 192 11.78 -15.21 15.07
C LEU A 192 10.44 -15.91 14.81
N PRO A 193 9.58 -16.06 15.83
CA PRO A 193 8.32 -16.76 15.66
C PRO A 193 7.36 -15.97 14.75
N SER A 194 6.82 -16.66 13.75
CA SER A 194 5.72 -16.17 12.90
C SER A 194 6.00 -14.85 12.17
N ILE A 195 7.22 -14.64 11.67
CA ILE A 195 7.53 -13.52 10.78
C ILE A 195 6.84 -13.74 9.43
N ALA A 196 5.95 -12.82 9.04
CA ALA A 196 5.24 -12.92 7.76
C ALA A 196 6.08 -12.36 6.61
N CYS A 197 5.60 -12.54 5.38
CA CYS A 197 6.28 -12.07 4.17
C CYS A 197 6.51 -10.56 4.17
N LYS A 198 5.55 -9.77 4.71
CA LYS A 198 5.64 -8.30 4.77
C LYS A 198 6.80 -7.79 5.61
N GLU A 199 7.08 -8.39 6.77
CA GLU A 199 8.22 -7.99 7.60
C GLU A 199 9.54 -8.33 6.91
N ARG A 200 9.65 -9.51 6.31
CA ARG A 200 10.87 -9.93 5.56
C ARG A 200 11.16 -8.99 4.40
N ALA A 201 10.14 -8.73 3.58
CA ALA A 201 10.23 -7.86 2.42
C ALA A 201 10.64 -6.44 2.79
N LEU A 202 9.98 -5.84 3.80
CA LEU A 202 10.31 -4.48 4.26
C LEU A 202 11.73 -4.40 4.87
N CYS A 203 12.14 -5.40 5.65
CA CYS A 203 13.48 -5.48 6.22
C CYS A 203 14.56 -5.53 5.11
N CYS A 204 14.39 -6.45 4.14
CA CYS A 204 15.32 -6.59 3.02
C CYS A 204 15.39 -5.30 2.19
N TRP A 205 14.24 -4.73 1.85
CA TRP A 205 14.13 -3.47 1.11
C TRP A 205 14.86 -2.32 1.83
N PHE A 206 14.64 -2.14 3.13
CA PHE A 206 15.32 -1.09 3.90
C PHE A 206 16.83 -1.31 3.98
N MET A 207 17.28 -2.55 4.17
CA MET A 207 18.71 -2.89 4.23
C MET A 207 19.42 -2.61 2.89
N LEU A 208 18.78 -2.95 1.77
CA LEU A 208 19.30 -2.70 0.42
C LEU A 208 19.43 -1.21 0.13
N HIS A 209 18.37 -0.43 0.41
CA HIS A 209 18.40 1.02 0.23
C HIS A 209 19.43 1.71 1.14
N SER A 210 19.53 1.27 2.39
CA SER A 210 20.57 1.75 3.31
C SER A 210 22.00 1.45 2.83
N ALA A 211 22.15 0.48 1.93
CA ALA A 211 23.41 0.11 1.32
C ALA A 211 23.60 0.71 -0.09
N GLY A 212 22.70 1.60 -0.53
CA GLY A 212 22.75 2.24 -1.85
C GLY A 212 22.28 1.37 -3.01
N VAL A 213 21.66 0.22 -2.73
CA VAL A 213 21.09 -0.66 -3.75
C VAL A 213 19.61 -0.31 -3.95
N ARG A 214 19.26 0.12 -5.17
CA ARG A 214 17.86 0.33 -5.55
C ARG A 214 17.12 -1.00 -5.53
N ALA A 215 16.06 -1.08 -4.72
CA ALA A 215 15.18 -2.22 -4.60
C ALA A 215 13.72 -1.77 -4.60
N ARG A 216 12.82 -2.66 -5.06
CA ARG A 216 11.38 -2.44 -5.00
C ARG A 216 10.77 -3.32 -3.92
N LEU A 217 9.87 -2.75 -3.13
CA LEU A 217 8.99 -3.49 -2.23
C LEU A 217 7.67 -3.69 -2.95
N VAL A 218 7.31 -4.95 -3.20
CA VAL A 218 6.13 -5.30 -3.99
C VAL A 218 5.13 -6.04 -3.12
N MET A 219 3.86 -5.63 -3.19
CA MET A 219 2.73 -6.36 -2.66
C MET A 219 1.90 -6.89 -3.82
N GLY A 220 1.71 -8.20 -3.85
CA GLY A 220 0.89 -8.89 -4.84
C GLY A 220 -0.26 -9.65 -4.20
N VAL A 221 -1.24 -9.99 -5.03
CA VAL A 221 -2.44 -10.74 -4.65
C VAL A 221 -2.71 -11.84 -5.68
N ARG A 222 -3.29 -12.95 -5.24
CA ARG A 222 -3.69 -14.06 -6.13
C ARG A 222 -5.17 -14.38 -5.96
N PHE A 223 -5.78 -14.95 -7.00
CA PHE A 223 -7.17 -15.38 -7.01
C PHE A 223 -7.32 -16.79 -7.63
N PRO A 224 -8.32 -17.56 -7.21
CA PRO A 224 -8.57 -18.09 -5.87
C PRO A 224 -7.61 -19.27 -5.49
N PRO A 225 -7.37 -19.54 -4.19
CA PRO A 225 -7.89 -18.82 -3.03
C PRO A 225 -7.24 -17.45 -2.88
N LEU A 226 -8.03 -16.47 -2.43
CA LEU A 226 -7.60 -15.09 -2.28
C LEU A 226 -6.52 -14.98 -1.20
N SER A 227 -5.35 -14.49 -1.59
CA SER A 227 -4.20 -14.34 -0.67
C SER A 227 -3.32 -13.18 -1.11
N GLY A 228 -2.82 -12.43 -0.12
CA GLY A 228 -1.77 -11.44 -0.33
C GLY A 228 -0.38 -12.04 -0.12
N HIS A 229 0.61 -11.51 -0.83
CA HIS A 229 2.02 -11.81 -0.63
C HIS A 229 2.86 -10.55 -0.83
N CYS A 230 4.05 -10.54 -0.23
CA CYS A 230 4.91 -9.37 -0.25
C CYS A 230 6.36 -9.82 -0.41
N TRP A 231 7.08 -9.19 -1.32
CA TRP A 231 8.48 -9.52 -1.61
C TRP A 231 9.31 -8.26 -1.88
N CYS A 232 10.62 -8.41 -1.78
CA CYS A 232 11.59 -7.43 -2.20
C CYS A 232 12.31 -7.93 -3.46
N GLU A 233 12.52 -7.03 -4.43
CA GLU A 233 13.18 -7.34 -5.69
C GLU A 233 14.19 -6.27 -6.11
N VAL A 234 15.24 -6.71 -6.83
CA VAL A 234 16.29 -5.88 -7.39
C VAL A 234 16.48 -6.30 -8.84
N ASP A 235 16.37 -5.37 -9.78
CA ASP A 235 16.53 -5.64 -11.22
C ASP A 235 15.75 -6.91 -11.67
N GLU A 236 14.47 -7.00 -11.27
CA GLU A 236 13.55 -8.14 -11.51
C GLU A 236 13.87 -9.44 -10.75
N ARG A 237 14.98 -9.52 -10.03
CA ARG A 237 15.32 -10.65 -9.17
C ARG A 237 14.60 -10.55 -7.83
N ILE A 238 13.80 -11.56 -7.50
CA ILE A 238 13.13 -11.72 -6.21
C ILE A 238 14.11 -12.27 -5.17
N LEU A 239 14.14 -11.65 -3.98
CA LEU A 239 15.09 -11.99 -2.91
C LEU A 239 14.43 -12.71 -1.74
N THR A 240 13.37 -12.15 -1.18
CA THR A 240 12.79 -12.64 0.10
C THR A 240 11.87 -13.85 -0.01
N ASP A 241 11.66 -14.36 -1.22
CA ASP A 241 10.82 -15.51 -1.51
C ASP A 241 11.25 -16.17 -2.84
N SER A 242 10.63 -17.28 -3.24
CA SER A 242 10.97 -17.92 -4.52
C SER A 242 10.26 -17.25 -5.71
N PRO A 243 10.93 -17.15 -6.88
CA PRO A 243 10.31 -16.65 -8.10
C PRO A 243 9.05 -17.44 -8.49
N GLU A 244 9.06 -18.76 -8.32
CA GLU A 244 7.93 -19.64 -8.64
C GLU A 244 6.71 -19.33 -7.78
N HIS A 245 6.92 -19.05 -6.49
CA HIS A 245 5.84 -18.69 -5.59
C HIS A 245 5.28 -17.31 -5.92
N CYS A 246 6.14 -16.33 -6.20
CA CYS A 246 5.72 -14.96 -6.51
C CYS A 246 4.99 -14.83 -7.86
N LYS A 247 5.31 -15.67 -8.86
CA LYS A 247 4.60 -15.71 -10.16
C LYS A 247 3.09 -15.96 -10.03
N ALA A 248 2.65 -16.57 -8.93
CA ALA A 248 1.22 -16.78 -8.69
C ALA A 248 0.48 -15.51 -8.24
N TYR A 249 1.18 -14.41 -7.93
CA TYR A 249 0.61 -13.18 -7.42
C TYR A 249 0.74 -12.05 -8.46
N ALA A 250 -0.37 -11.39 -8.75
CA ALA A 250 -0.40 -10.16 -9.52
C ALA A 250 0.06 -8.99 -8.63
N PRO A 251 1.11 -8.22 -9.01
CA PRO A 251 1.51 -7.02 -8.28
C PRO A 251 0.38 -5.97 -8.26
N VAL A 252 0.04 -5.47 -7.08
CA VAL A 252 -0.99 -4.42 -6.90
C VAL A 252 -0.42 -3.10 -6.39
N ILE A 253 0.68 -3.16 -5.62
CA ILE A 253 1.39 -1.97 -5.14
C ILE A 253 2.89 -2.24 -5.20
N CYS A 254 3.63 -1.24 -5.71
CA CYS A 254 5.09 -1.22 -5.67
C CYS A 254 5.55 0.06 -4.96
N TYR A 255 6.56 -0.06 -4.11
CA TYR A 255 7.25 1.07 -3.50
C TYR A 255 8.70 1.08 -3.96
N ASP A 256 9.05 2.14 -4.68
CA ASP A 256 10.43 2.50 -4.96
C ASP A 256 10.98 3.32 -3.79
N GLY A 257 12.31 3.27 -3.60
CA GLY A 257 13.01 4.10 -2.62
C GLY A 257 13.85 5.18 -3.28
#